data_AF-A0A3L7TPG5-F1
#
_entry.id   AF-A0A3L7TPG5-F1
#
_cell.length_a   1.000
_cell.length_b   1.000
_cell.length_c   1.000
_cell.angle_alpha   90.00
_cell.angle_beta   90.00
_cell.angle_gamma   90.00
#
_symmetry.space_group_name_H-M   'P 1'
#
loop_
_entity.id
_entity.type
_entity.pdbx_description
1 polymer ?
#
loop_
_entity_poly.entity_id
_entity_poly.type
_entity_poly.pdbx_seq_one_letter_code
_entity_poly.pdbx_strand_id
1 'polypeptide(L)'
;MSQAHRSTEVASQFRRSAGFTDEIKGFRTTRLAARVTRRGAFTRRFPTATRTRDGYTRATMTTTNTASPTSSTKPSSGSTGNPMGNIMASSLRLSMRYADDLTKTIPAERFCEQPTADTNHPAFCIGHLAIYANSVLEMIGRADLKVALPFTDEHFKNGAPCVAQDGRYPSKAVLCEAFTAGWGKVLTALPTVSDEVFSGENPAGGGFKTSFPTIGDAVNFLCGGHQMMHLGQVSGWRRATGLGSAH
;
A
#
# COMPACT_ATOMS: atom_id res chain seq x y z
N MET A 1 -24.35 42.03 5.50
CA MET A 1 -23.51 41.48 6.60
C MET A 1 -24.20 40.25 7.17
N SER A 2 -23.60 39.08 7.31
CA SER A 2 -22.80 38.28 6.37
C SER A 2 -22.89 36.85 6.90
N GLN A 3 -23.08 35.92 5.97
CA GLN A 3 -23.28 34.49 6.10
C GLN A 3 -21.96 33.79 6.48
N ALA A 4 -21.33 34.21 7.57
CA ALA A 4 -19.96 33.82 7.96
C ALA A 4 -19.86 33.06 9.30
N HIS A 5 -20.97 32.85 10.02
CA HIS A 5 -20.93 32.26 11.37
C HIS A 5 -21.43 30.80 11.48
N ARG A 6 -21.64 30.09 10.37
CA ARG A 6 -22.00 28.65 10.40
C ARG A 6 -20.98 27.70 9.75
N SER A 7 -19.78 28.18 9.44
CA SER A 7 -18.76 27.38 8.74
C SER A 7 -17.52 27.04 9.57
N THR A 8 -17.50 27.39 10.87
CA THR A 8 -16.34 27.14 11.75
C THR A 8 -16.51 25.93 12.69
N GLU A 9 -17.68 25.30 12.73
CA GLU A 9 -17.97 24.23 13.70
C GLU A 9 -17.84 22.81 13.11
N VAL A 10 -17.71 22.67 11.80
CA VAL A 10 -17.47 21.36 11.12
C VAL A 10 -15.97 21.09 10.88
N ALA A 11 -15.10 22.11 11.05
CA ALA A 11 -13.64 21.99 10.85
C ALA A 11 -12.86 21.61 12.12
N SER A 12 -13.52 21.48 13.29
CA SER A 12 -12.89 21.16 14.58
C SER A 12 -12.96 19.67 14.94
N GLN A 13 -13.68 18.86 14.18
CA GLN A 13 -13.88 17.43 14.47
C GLN A 13 -13.00 16.47 13.65
N PHE A 14 -12.16 17.00 12.74
CA PHE A 14 -11.17 16.22 11.99
C PHE A 14 -9.74 16.27 12.57
N ARG A 15 -9.58 16.81 13.77
CA ARG A 15 -8.27 17.07 14.41
C ARG A 15 -8.02 16.26 15.69
N ARG A 16 -8.59 15.05 15.79
CA ARG A 16 -8.32 14.09 16.88
C ARG A 16 -8.29 12.65 16.38
N SER A 17 -7.25 12.29 15.63
CA SER A 17 -6.88 10.89 15.37
C SER A 17 -5.54 10.82 14.64
N ALA A 18 -4.45 11.04 15.37
CA ALA A 18 -3.14 10.43 15.15
C ALA A 18 -2.16 11.07 16.14
N GLY A 19 -1.64 10.26 17.06
CA GLY A 19 -0.47 10.63 17.86
C GLY A 19 0.73 10.74 16.94
N PHE A 20 0.94 11.94 16.42
CA PHE A 20 2.13 12.38 15.70
C PHE A 20 2.55 13.71 16.35
N THR A 21 3.17 13.61 17.51
CA THR A 21 3.80 14.74 18.18
C THR A 21 5.09 14.23 18.81
N ASP A 22 6.21 14.48 18.13
CA ASP A 22 7.09 15.54 18.61
C ASP A 22 8.04 16.02 17.50
N GLU A 23 8.35 17.30 17.60
CA GLU A 23 9.47 17.99 16.95
C GLU A 23 9.27 18.61 15.55
N ILE A 24 8.54 19.74 15.50
CA ILE A 24 8.85 20.83 14.55
C ILE A 24 8.76 22.18 15.30
N LYS A 25 9.88 22.65 15.85
CA LYS A 25 10.09 24.07 16.14
C LYS A 25 11.24 24.57 15.27
N GLY A 26 10.90 25.28 14.20
CA GLY A 26 11.86 26.14 13.51
C GLY A 26 11.70 26.21 12.01
N PHE A 27 10.69 26.94 11.52
CA PHE A 27 10.77 27.49 10.16
C PHE A 27 10.34 28.96 10.18
N ARG A 28 11.34 29.84 10.02
CA ARG A 28 11.13 31.27 9.79
C ARG A 28 10.56 31.47 8.38
N THR A 29 9.49 32.24 8.29
CA THR A 29 8.86 32.64 7.03
C THR A 29 9.68 33.75 6.37
N THR A 30 10.16 33.53 5.15
CA THR A 30 10.53 34.61 4.23
C THR A 30 9.55 34.59 3.06
N ARG A 31 8.83 35.72 2.92
CA ARG A 31 7.91 35.98 1.81
C ARG A 31 8.73 36.25 0.55
N LEU A 32 8.37 35.61 -0.56
CA LEU A 32 8.69 36.12 -1.89
C LEU A 32 7.40 36.19 -2.72
N ALA A 33 7.02 37.43 -3.04
CA ALA A 33 5.91 37.73 -3.92
C ALA A 33 6.34 37.51 -5.38
N ALA A 34 5.63 36.66 -6.12
CA ALA A 34 5.80 36.51 -7.56
C ALA A 34 4.64 37.19 -8.30
N ARG A 35 5.02 38.09 -9.20
CA ARG A 35 4.22 38.98 -10.02
C ARG A 35 3.60 38.19 -11.19
N VAL A 36 2.28 38.09 -11.25
CA VAL A 36 1.56 37.48 -12.39
C VAL A 36 1.43 38.54 -13.50
N THR A 37 2.01 38.27 -14.67
CA THR A 37 1.73 39.00 -15.91
C THR A 37 0.86 38.15 -16.83
N ARG A 38 -0.22 38.73 -17.33
CA ARG A 38 -1.18 38.14 -18.28
C ARG A 38 -0.55 38.00 -19.66
N ARG A 39 -0.87 36.92 -20.40
CA ARG A 39 -1.29 36.94 -21.82
C ARG A 39 -1.68 35.54 -22.31
N GLY A 40 -2.67 35.49 -23.21
CA GLY A 40 -2.91 34.36 -24.12
C GLY A 40 -4.25 33.64 -23.93
N ALA A 41 -5.33 34.22 -24.45
CA ALA A 41 -6.60 33.52 -24.59
C ALA A 41 -6.51 32.51 -25.75
N PHE A 42 -6.87 31.25 -25.50
CA PHE A 42 -7.04 30.22 -26.52
C PHE A 42 -8.46 29.65 -26.41
N THR A 43 -9.36 30.07 -27.30
CA THR A 43 -10.73 29.58 -27.38
C THR A 43 -10.78 28.36 -28.30
N ARG A 44 -10.89 27.14 -27.73
CA ARG A 44 -11.37 25.97 -28.47
C ARG A 44 -12.86 25.80 -28.22
N ARG A 45 -13.66 25.92 -29.28
CA ARG A 45 -15.07 25.53 -29.32
C ARG A 45 -15.17 24.01 -29.17
N PHE A 46 -15.93 23.56 -28.17
CA PHE A 46 -16.44 22.19 -28.11
C PHE A 46 -17.81 22.12 -28.81
N PRO A 47 -18.09 21.07 -29.60
CA PRO A 47 -19.43 20.85 -30.12
C PRO A 47 -20.38 20.39 -29.00
N THR A 48 -21.53 21.05 -28.93
CA THR A 48 -22.64 20.76 -28.03
C THR A 48 -23.32 19.46 -28.47
N ALA A 49 -23.24 18.41 -27.64
CA ALA A 49 -24.04 17.20 -27.83
C ALA A 49 -25.36 17.35 -27.06
N THR A 50 -26.45 17.47 -27.81
CA THR A 50 -27.83 17.49 -27.33
C THR A 50 -28.20 16.13 -26.75
N ARG A 51 -28.55 16.10 -25.47
CA ARG A 51 -28.99 14.89 -24.76
C ARG A 51 -30.49 14.71 -24.95
N THR A 52 -30.89 13.77 -25.81
CA THR A 52 -32.28 13.32 -25.88
C THR A 52 -32.58 12.35 -24.73
N ARG A 53 -33.80 12.48 -24.25
CA ARG A 53 -34.41 11.83 -23.10
C ARG A 53 -35.10 10.53 -23.57
N ASP A 54 -35.27 9.60 -22.63
CA ASP A 54 -36.14 8.42 -22.67
C ASP A 54 -35.60 7.15 -23.34
N GLY A 55 -35.69 6.04 -22.57
CA GLY A 55 -35.40 4.69 -23.05
C GLY A 55 -34.86 3.73 -21.98
N TYR A 56 -35.53 3.59 -20.82
CA TYR A 56 -35.32 2.41 -19.98
C TYR A 56 -36.66 1.74 -19.71
N THR A 57 -36.97 0.75 -20.54
CA THR A 57 -38.13 -0.14 -20.37
C THR A 57 -37.82 -1.12 -19.25
N ARG A 58 -38.52 -0.99 -18.13
CA ARG A 58 -38.47 -1.92 -16.99
C ARG A 58 -39.19 -3.21 -17.38
N ALA A 59 -38.44 -4.26 -17.69
CA ALA A 59 -38.98 -5.62 -17.78
C ALA A 59 -39.12 -6.20 -16.37
N THR A 60 -40.35 -6.30 -15.87
CA THR A 60 -40.70 -7.13 -14.71
C THR A 60 -40.77 -8.58 -15.16
N MET A 61 -39.80 -9.39 -14.76
CA MET A 61 -39.93 -10.84 -14.85
C MET A 61 -40.33 -11.40 -13.48
N THR A 62 -41.54 -11.93 -13.43
CA THR A 62 -42.05 -12.78 -12.36
C THR A 62 -41.49 -14.18 -12.57
N THR A 63 -40.69 -14.68 -11.64
CA THR A 63 -40.36 -16.11 -11.60
C THR A 63 -40.69 -16.64 -10.22
N THR A 64 -41.84 -17.30 -10.10
CA THR A 64 -42.08 -18.32 -9.10
C THR A 64 -41.15 -19.49 -9.39
N ASN A 65 -40.36 -19.93 -8.43
CA ASN A 65 -39.78 -21.27 -8.51
C ASN A 65 -39.81 -22.00 -7.17
N THR A 66 -40.37 -23.19 -7.27
CA THR A 66 -40.79 -24.13 -6.24
C THR A 66 -39.57 -24.89 -5.72
N ALA A 67 -39.54 -25.16 -4.41
CA ALA A 67 -38.47 -25.91 -3.78
C ALA A 67 -38.60 -27.43 -3.99
N SER A 68 -37.44 -28.11 -4.06
CA SER A 68 -37.07 -29.44 -3.51
C SER A 68 -36.33 -30.34 -4.54
N PRO A 69 -35.56 -31.37 -4.11
CA PRO A 69 -34.15 -31.23 -3.72
C PRO A 69 -33.23 -32.23 -4.46
N THR A 70 -31.96 -32.26 -4.04
CA THR A 70 -30.90 -33.23 -4.39
C THR A 70 -30.16 -32.97 -5.71
N SER A 71 -29.02 -32.28 -5.60
CA SER A 71 -27.89 -32.52 -6.50
C SER A 71 -26.64 -32.64 -5.67
N SER A 72 -25.98 -33.80 -5.75
CA SER A 72 -24.69 -34.05 -5.14
C SER A 72 -23.65 -33.16 -5.82
N THR A 73 -23.19 -32.13 -5.12
CA THR A 73 -22.06 -31.34 -5.57
C THR A 73 -20.78 -32.13 -5.34
N LYS A 74 -20.26 -32.68 -6.44
CA LYS A 74 -18.87 -33.12 -6.57
C LYS A 74 -17.98 -31.94 -6.13
N PRO A 75 -16.99 -32.11 -5.22
CA PRO A 75 -16.14 -30.99 -4.84
C PRO A 75 -15.39 -30.51 -6.09
N SER A 76 -15.66 -29.28 -6.51
CA SER A 76 -14.78 -28.58 -7.44
C SER A 76 -13.39 -28.55 -6.82
N SER A 77 -12.34 -28.72 -7.61
CA SER A 77 -10.93 -28.66 -7.22
C SER A 77 -10.51 -27.25 -6.78
N GLY A 78 -11.21 -26.70 -5.79
CA GLY A 78 -10.99 -25.40 -5.18
C GLY A 78 -9.73 -25.46 -4.33
N SER A 79 -9.01 -24.34 -4.33
CA SER A 79 -7.81 -24.10 -3.53
C SER A 79 -7.82 -24.86 -2.20
N THR A 80 -6.89 -25.79 -2.01
CA THR A 80 -6.83 -26.73 -0.88
C THR A 80 -6.36 -26.07 0.43
N GLY A 81 -6.58 -24.76 0.61
CA GLY A 81 -6.10 -23.98 1.75
C GLY A 81 -7.16 -23.01 2.29
N ASN A 82 -6.87 -22.42 3.45
CA ASN A 82 -7.72 -21.43 4.12
C ASN A 82 -8.15 -20.30 3.15
N PRO A 83 -9.47 -20.04 2.97
CA PRO A 83 -9.95 -19.03 2.03
C PRO A 83 -9.43 -17.61 2.28
N MET A 84 -9.33 -17.19 3.54
CA MET A 84 -8.82 -15.88 3.91
C MET A 84 -7.33 -15.75 3.58
N GLY A 85 -6.54 -16.76 3.96
CA GLY A 85 -5.14 -16.88 3.59
C GLY A 85 -4.93 -16.87 2.08
N ASN A 86 -5.80 -17.54 1.30
CA ASN A 86 -5.73 -17.55 -0.16
C ASN A 86 -5.96 -16.17 -0.80
N ILE A 87 -6.90 -15.39 -0.27
CA ILE A 87 -7.19 -14.04 -0.77
C ILE A 87 -5.99 -13.11 -0.47
N MET A 88 -5.45 -13.16 0.74
CA MET A 88 -4.24 -12.38 1.10
C MET A 88 -3.04 -12.80 0.24
N ALA A 89 -2.82 -14.10 0.06
CA ALA A 89 -1.76 -14.65 -0.79
C ALA A 89 -1.88 -14.19 -2.25
N SER A 90 -3.11 -14.07 -2.77
CA SER A 90 -3.34 -13.58 -4.13
C SER A 90 -2.93 -12.11 -4.27
N SER A 91 -3.28 -11.26 -3.30
CA SER A 91 -2.84 -9.86 -3.27
C SER A 91 -1.33 -9.74 -3.15
N LEU A 92 -0.71 -10.50 -2.22
CA LEU A 92 0.73 -10.51 -2.03
C LEU A 92 1.49 -10.95 -3.30
N ARG A 93 0.98 -11.95 -4.01
CA ARG A 93 1.60 -12.43 -5.26
C ARG A 93 1.66 -11.32 -6.31
N LEU A 94 0.60 -10.52 -6.44
CA LEU A 94 0.60 -9.35 -7.31
C LEU A 94 1.64 -8.33 -6.84
N SER A 95 1.70 -8.06 -5.54
CA SER A 95 2.69 -7.16 -4.93
C SER A 95 4.13 -7.56 -5.22
N MET A 96 4.46 -8.84 -5.04
CA MET A 96 5.80 -9.36 -5.31
C MET A 96 6.18 -9.25 -6.78
N ARG A 97 5.25 -9.56 -7.71
CA ARG A 97 5.47 -9.38 -9.15
C ARG A 97 5.71 -7.91 -9.49
N TYR A 98 4.90 -7.01 -8.93
CA TYR A 98 5.05 -5.59 -9.20
C TYR A 98 6.37 -5.03 -8.64
N ALA A 99 6.82 -5.50 -7.48
CA ALA A 99 8.13 -5.16 -6.92
C ALA A 99 9.28 -5.58 -7.86
N ASP A 100 9.21 -6.79 -8.43
CA ASP A 100 10.16 -7.27 -9.42
C ASP A 100 10.16 -6.38 -10.68
N ASP A 101 8.99 -6.13 -11.27
CA ASP A 101 8.85 -5.26 -12.44
C ASP A 101 9.40 -3.84 -12.21
N LEU A 102 9.14 -3.28 -11.02
CA LEU A 102 9.64 -1.97 -10.64
C LEU A 102 11.15 -1.93 -10.49
N THR A 103 11.76 -2.99 -9.96
CA THR A 103 13.18 -2.98 -9.56
C THR A 103 14.12 -3.55 -10.61
N LYS A 104 13.67 -4.48 -11.46
CA LYS A 104 14.53 -5.21 -12.39
C LYS A 104 15.36 -4.30 -13.30
N THR A 105 14.78 -3.22 -13.82
CA THR A 105 15.48 -2.28 -14.72
C THR A 105 16.13 -1.08 -14.02
N ILE A 106 16.10 -0.98 -12.68
CA ILE A 106 16.76 0.13 -11.97
C ILE A 106 18.26 -0.20 -11.84
N PRO A 107 19.19 0.62 -12.35
CA PRO A 107 20.62 0.40 -12.14
C PRO A 107 20.97 0.43 -10.65
N ALA A 108 21.91 -0.40 -10.21
CA ALA A 108 22.21 -0.59 -8.78
C ALA A 108 22.75 0.69 -8.13
N GLU A 109 23.57 1.44 -8.85
CA GLU A 109 24.14 2.73 -8.46
C GLU A 109 23.09 3.83 -8.26
N ARG A 110 21.90 3.67 -8.86
CA ARG A 110 20.77 4.61 -8.74
C ARG A 110 19.77 4.20 -7.65
N PHE A 111 19.97 3.06 -7.00
CA PHE A 111 18.97 2.49 -6.08
C PHE A 111 18.75 3.33 -4.81
N CYS A 112 19.69 4.22 -4.50
CA CYS A 112 19.61 5.19 -3.40
C CYS A 112 19.53 6.66 -3.88
N GLU A 113 19.32 6.91 -5.17
CA GLU A 113 19.19 8.27 -5.71
C GLU A 113 17.91 8.93 -5.18
N GLN A 114 18.02 10.14 -4.64
CA GLN A 114 16.89 10.93 -4.15
C GLN A 114 16.64 12.12 -5.08
N PRO A 115 15.55 12.13 -5.88
CA PRO A 115 15.24 13.26 -6.77
C PRO A 115 14.86 14.53 -5.98
N THR A 116 14.33 14.36 -4.77
CA THR A 116 14.12 15.43 -3.78
C THR A 116 14.41 14.90 -2.39
N ALA A 117 14.72 15.78 -1.44
CA ALA A 117 15.06 15.39 -0.06
C ALA A 117 13.94 14.57 0.64
N ASP A 118 12.68 14.82 0.29
CA ASP A 118 11.51 14.15 0.89
C ASP A 118 11.05 12.90 0.11
N THR A 119 11.78 12.51 -0.94
CA THR A 119 11.43 11.30 -1.71
C THR A 119 12.14 10.08 -1.15
N ASN A 120 11.36 9.08 -0.75
CA ASN A 120 11.90 7.75 -0.47
C ASN A 120 12.50 7.14 -1.73
N HIS A 121 13.78 6.75 -1.68
CA HIS A 121 14.45 6.08 -2.78
C HIS A 121 14.13 4.56 -2.78
N PRO A 122 14.35 3.85 -3.90
CA PRO A 122 14.03 2.43 -4.02
C PRO A 122 14.62 1.53 -2.92
N ALA A 123 15.88 1.76 -2.54
CA ALA A 123 16.52 0.95 -1.49
C ALA A 123 15.79 1.04 -0.14
N PHE A 124 15.32 2.24 0.24
CA PHE A 124 14.55 2.43 1.47
C PHE A 124 13.21 1.68 1.39
N CYS A 125 12.45 1.86 0.30
CA CYS A 125 11.16 1.20 0.13
C CYS A 125 11.28 -0.33 0.14
N ILE A 126 12.23 -0.90 -0.59
CA ILE A 126 12.39 -2.36 -0.68
C ILE A 126 12.93 -2.94 0.63
N GLY A 127 13.89 -2.29 1.28
CA GLY A 127 14.37 -2.70 2.60
C GLY A 127 13.28 -2.59 3.69
N HIS A 128 12.51 -1.50 3.68
CA HIS A 128 11.33 -1.33 4.53
C HIS A 128 10.35 -2.48 4.35
N LEU A 129 9.97 -2.80 3.11
CA LEU A 129 9.07 -3.92 2.88
C LEU A 129 9.68 -5.27 3.29
N ALA A 130 10.99 -5.47 3.12
CA ALA A 130 11.66 -6.72 3.46
C ALA A 130 11.58 -7.06 4.95
N ILE A 131 11.75 -6.08 5.85
CA ILE A 131 11.73 -6.34 7.31
C ILE A 131 10.36 -6.86 7.80
N TYR A 132 9.26 -6.43 7.16
CA TYR A 132 7.91 -6.79 7.60
C TYR A 132 7.50 -8.22 7.26
N ALA A 133 8.18 -8.91 6.35
CA ALA A 133 7.89 -10.31 6.08
C ALA A 133 8.10 -11.17 7.34
N ASN A 134 9.19 -10.92 8.08
CA ASN A 134 9.45 -11.61 9.34
C ASN A 134 8.42 -11.25 10.42
N SER A 135 7.98 -9.98 10.49
CA SER A 135 6.91 -9.58 11.41
C SER A 135 5.58 -10.28 11.09
N VAL A 136 5.23 -10.44 9.82
CA VAL A 136 4.04 -11.19 9.41
C VAL A 136 4.15 -12.66 9.81
N LEU A 137 5.31 -13.29 9.58
CA LEU A 137 5.56 -14.67 9.98
C LEU A 137 5.40 -14.87 11.49
N GLU A 138 5.84 -13.92 12.31
CA GLU A 138 5.61 -13.94 13.76
C GLU A 138 4.12 -13.83 14.10
N MET A 139 3.40 -12.89 13.50
CA MET A 139 1.96 -12.67 13.78
C MET A 139 1.12 -13.92 13.46
N ILE A 140 1.45 -14.65 12.40
CA ILE A 140 0.72 -15.87 12.01
C ILE A 140 1.24 -17.14 12.70
N GLY A 141 2.10 -17.02 13.70
CA GLY A 141 2.64 -18.16 14.47
C GLY A 141 3.63 -19.02 13.69
N ARG A 142 4.29 -18.47 12.66
CA ARG A 142 5.28 -19.13 11.79
C ARG A 142 6.67 -18.53 11.89
N ALA A 143 7.08 -18.18 13.11
CA ALA A 143 8.42 -17.66 13.38
C ALA A 143 9.55 -18.63 12.95
N ASP A 144 9.25 -19.93 12.84
CA ASP A 144 10.13 -20.97 12.28
C ASP A 144 10.56 -20.70 10.83
N LEU A 145 9.77 -19.93 10.08
CA LEU A 145 10.04 -19.61 8.68
C LEU A 145 10.79 -18.30 8.46
N LYS A 146 11.11 -17.55 9.53
CA LYS A 146 11.81 -16.27 9.42
C LYS A 146 13.10 -16.42 8.62
N VAL A 147 13.36 -15.44 7.77
CA VAL A 147 14.61 -15.36 7.01
C VAL A 147 15.62 -14.51 7.77
N ALA A 148 16.89 -14.90 7.72
CA ALA A 148 17.97 -14.06 8.22
C ALA A 148 18.12 -12.84 7.32
N LEU A 149 18.06 -11.64 7.91
CA LEU A 149 18.31 -10.40 7.19
C LEU A 149 19.79 -10.01 7.40
N PRO A 150 20.55 -9.73 6.33
CA PRO A 150 21.95 -9.30 6.44
C PRO A 150 22.10 -7.82 6.84
N PHE A 151 21.05 -7.24 7.42
CA PHE A 151 20.96 -5.86 7.88
C PHE A 151 19.97 -5.77 9.04
N THR A 152 20.08 -4.72 9.84
CA THR A 152 19.15 -4.42 10.94
C THR A 152 17.93 -3.66 10.41
N ASP A 153 16.87 -3.63 11.21
CA ASP A 153 15.66 -2.87 10.90
C ASP A 153 15.81 -1.36 11.12
N GLU A 154 16.91 -0.90 11.73
CA GLU A 154 17.11 0.48 12.19
C GLU A 154 16.84 1.53 11.11
N HIS A 155 17.33 1.29 9.89
CA HIS A 155 17.21 2.22 8.76
C HIS A 155 15.96 2.00 7.91
N PHE A 156 15.15 1.01 8.26
CA PHE A 156 14.02 0.54 7.46
C PHE A 156 12.70 0.51 8.25
N LYS A 157 12.73 0.62 9.57
CA LYS A 157 11.51 0.63 10.40
C LYS A 157 10.61 1.82 10.11
N ASN A 158 9.33 1.69 10.46
CA ASN A 158 8.39 2.81 10.36
C ASN A 158 8.93 4.06 11.06
N GLY A 159 8.86 5.21 10.37
CA GLY A 159 9.39 6.49 10.85
C GLY A 159 10.91 6.67 10.67
N ALA A 160 11.65 5.67 10.19
CA ALA A 160 13.06 5.86 9.84
C ALA A 160 13.20 6.87 8.69
N PRO A 161 14.14 7.83 8.77
CA PRO A 161 14.35 8.77 7.70
C PRO A 161 15.02 8.08 6.49
N CYS A 162 14.50 8.37 5.30
CA CYS A 162 15.17 8.05 4.05
C CYS A 162 16.18 9.16 3.73
N VAL A 163 17.46 8.83 3.66
CA VAL A 163 18.55 9.78 3.39
C VAL A 163 19.33 9.38 2.15
N ALA A 164 20.18 10.28 1.64
CA ALA A 164 21.11 9.93 0.58
C ALA A 164 22.05 8.80 1.04
N GLN A 165 22.57 8.02 0.08
CA GLN A 165 23.47 6.93 0.40
C GLN A 165 24.73 7.43 1.13
N ASP A 166 24.94 6.95 2.35
CA ASP A 166 26.09 7.23 3.22
C ASP A 166 26.78 5.95 3.73
N GLY A 167 26.42 4.79 3.15
CA GLY A 167 26.96 3.48 3.51
C GLY A 167 26.01 2.63 4.35
N ARG A 168 24.90 3.21 4.85
CA ARG A 168 23.94 2.48 5.69
C ARG A 168 23.04 1.50 4.93
N TYR A 169 22.77 1.76 3.65
CA TYR A 169 21.86 0.93 2.86
C TYR A 169 22.62 -0.20 2.18
N PRO A 170 22.20 -1.48 2.36
CA PRO A 170 22.75 -2.61 1.63
C PRO A 170 22.58 -2.46 0.11
N SER A 171 23.28 -3.32 -0.64
CA SER A 171 23.18 -3.33 -2.10
C SER A 171 21.77 -3.66 -2.59
N LYS A 172 21.44 -3.21 -3.82
CA LYS A 172 20.18 -3.57 -4.50
C LYS A 172 19.91 -5.07 -4.45
N ALA A 173 20.92 -5.88 -4.77
CA ALA A 173 20.79 -7.34 -4.81
C ALA A 173 20.39 -7.91 -3.45
N VAL A 174 21.08 -7.48 -2.38
CA VAL A 174 20.79 -7.90 -1.01
C VAL A 174 19.37 -7.53 -0.58
N LEU A 175 18.92 -6.32 -0.89
CA LEU A 175 17.57 -5.85 -0.52
C LEU A 175 16.48 -6.60 -1.29
N CYS A 176 16.63 -6.78 -2.60
CA CYS A 176 15.67 -7.51 -3.43
C CYS A 176 15.60 -9.00 -3.06
N GLU A 177 16.74 -9.63 -2.73
CA GLU A 177 16.79 -11.01 -2.26
C GLU A 177 16.08 -11.17 -0.91
N ALA A 178 16.39 -10.30 0.06
CA ALA A 178 15.74 -10.31 1.37
C ALA A 178 14.22 -10.15 1.27
N PHE A 179 13.76 -9.19 0.44
CA PHE A 179 12.35 -8.99 0.15
C PHE A 179 11.70 -10.26 -0.43
N THR A 180 12.31 -10.82 -1.48
CA THR A 180 11.73 -11.96 -2.21
C THR A 180 11.71 -13.22 -1.35
N ALA A 181 12.80 -13.49 -0.62
CA ALA A 181 12.91 -14.63 0.27
C ALA A 181 11.87 -14.58 1.39
N GLY A 182 11.79 -13.45 2.11
CA GLY A 182 10.84 -13.28 3.22
C GLY A 182 9.39 -13.38 2.77
N TRP A 183 9.00 -12.58 1.77
CA TRP A 183 7.61 -12.57 1.30
C TRP A 183 7.23 -13.87 0.57
N GLY A 184 8.19 -14.59 -0.01
CA GLY A 184 7.95 -15.94 -0.55
C GLY A 184 7.57 -16.96 0.54
N LYS A 185 8.17 -16.86 1.73
CA LYS A 185 7.77 -17.67 2.90
C LYS A 185 6.35 -17.32 3.36
N VAL A 186 6.04 -16.03 3.48
CA VAL A 186 4.69 -15.55 3.83
C VAL A 186 3.66 -16.06 2.83
N LEU A 187 3.91 -15.87 1.53
CA LEU A 187 3.03 -16.28 0.43
C LEU A 187 2.65 -17.76 0.50
N THR A 188 3.62 -18.60 0.85
CA THR A 188 3.43 -20.05 0.97
C THR A 188 2.71 -20.43 2.27
N ALA A 189 2.96 -19.70 3.37
CA ALA A 189 2.39 -19.99 4.67
C ALA A 189 0.92 -19.58 4.79
N LEU A 190 0.51 -18.44 4.21
CA LEU A 190 -0.82 -17.86 4.39
C LEU A 190 -1.98 -18.85 4.17
N PRO A 191 -2.02 -19.67 3.10
CA PRO A 191 -3.10 -20.65 2.90
C PRO A 191 -3.19 -21.75 3.97
N THR A 192 -2.18 -21.91 4.81
CA THR A 192 -2.10 -22.96 5.84
C THR A 192 -2.49 -22.47 7.24
N VAL A 193 -2.68 -21.16 7.41
CA VAL A 193 -3.03 -20.54 8.68
C VAL A 193 -4.52 -20.77 8.99
N SER A 194 -4.85 -21.09 10.24
CA SER A 194 -6.24 -21.31 10.65
C SER A 194 -7.02 -20.00 10.80
N ASP A 195 -8.34 -20.06 10.66
CA ASP A 195 -9.20 -18.89 10.91
C ASP A 195 -9.12 -18.39 12.36
N GLU A 196 -8.83 -19.28 13.31
CA GLU A 196 -8.61 -18.94 14.71
C GLU A 196 -7.40 -18.00 14.88
N VAL A 197 -6.27 -18.29 14.20
CA VAL A 197 -5.09 -17.42 14.23
C VAL A 197 -5.42 -16.06 13.63
N PHE A 198 -6.10 -16.02 12.47
CA PHE A 198 -6.47 -14.74 11.85
C PHE A 198 -7.47 -13.93 12.68
N SER A 199 -8.37 -14.61 13.39
CA SER A 199 -9.35 -13.95 14.27
C SER A 199 -8.75 -13.51 15.62
N GLY A 200 -7.52 -13.94 15.92
CA GLY A 200 -6.77 -13.54 17.10
C GLY A 200 -6.51 -12.04 17.14
N GLU A 201 -6.35 -11.52 18.36
CA GLU A 201 -6.06 -10.11 18.60
C GLU A 201 -4.72 -9.70 17.97
N ASN A 202 -4.68 -8.54 17.30
CA ASN A 202 -3.43 -8.00 16.77
C ASN A 202 -2.43 -7.74 17.92
N PRO A 203 -1.24 -8.36 17.90
CA PRO A 203 -0.25 -8.21 18.96
C PRO A 203 0.46 -6.84 18.93
N ALA A 204 0.32 -6.07 17.84
CA ALA A 204 0.88 -4.72 17.75
C ALA A 204 0.21 -3.76 18.75
N GLY A 205 0.93 -2.71 19.14
CA GLY A 205 0.40 -1.67 20.01
C GLY A 205 -0.20 -0.47 19.28
N GLY A 206 -0.86 0.40 20.05
CA GLY A 206 -1.21 1.76 19.62
C GLY A 206 -2.19 1.84 18.45
N GLY A 207 -2.05 2.90 17.66
CA GLY A 207 -2.98 3.21 16.57
C GLY A 207 -3.09 2.13 15.50
N PHE A 208 -2.02 1.36 15.27
CA PHE A 208 -2.05 0.26 14.30
C PHE A 208 -3.03 -0.83 14.70
N LYS A 209 -3.07 -1.22 15.98
CA LYS A 209 -4.07 -2.15 16.52
C LYS A 209 -5.48 -1.57 16.51
N THR A 210 -5.64 -0.27 16.76
CA THR A 210 -6.95 0.39 16.64
C THR A 210 -7.49 0.32 15.21
N SER A 211 -6.64 0.48 14.20
CA SER A 211 -7.04 0.37 12.78
C SER A 211 -7.18 -1.07 12.30
N PHE A 212 -6.41 -1.99 12.85
CA PHE A 212 -6.39 -3.41 12.49
C PHE A 212 -6.53 -4.27 13.75
N PRO A 213 -7.75 -4.49 14.26
CA PRO A 213 -7.96 -5.15 15.55
C PRO A 213 -7.53 -6.61 15.60
N THR A 214 -7.61 -7.32 14.47
CA THR A 214 -7.23 -8.74 14.38
C THR A 214 -5.90 -8.95 13.64
N ILE A 215 -5.29 -10.12 13.82
CA ILE A 215 -4.13 -10.57 13.05
C ILE A 215 -4.47 -10.59 11.56
N GLY A 216 -5.65 -11.08 11.18
CA GLY A 216 -6.13 -11.08 9.81
C GLY A 216 -6.17 -9.68 9.20
N ASP A 217 -6.73 -8.70 9.91
CA ASP A 217 -6.77 -7.30 9.46
C ASP A 217 -5.36 -6.75 9.20
N ALA A 218 -4.44 -6.98 10.16
CA ALA A 218 -3.07 -6.50 10.08
C ALA A 218 -2.29 -7.15 8.93
N VAL A 219 -2.38 -8.48 8.81
CA VAL A 219 -1.71 -9.25 7.78
C VAL A 219 -2.26 -8.92 6.39
N ASN A 220 -3.57 -8.73 6.24
CA ASN A 220 -4.18 -8.29 4.98
C ASN A 220 -3.62 -6.94 4.54
N PHE A 221 -3.51 -5.97 5.46
CA PHE A 221 -2.90 -4.69 5.16
C PHE A 221 -1.42 -4.83 4.76
N LEU A 222 -0.62 -5.57 5.55
CA LEU A 222 0.81 -5.76 5.31
C LEU A 222 1.13 -6.52 4.01
N CYS A 223 0.26 -7.43 3.59
CA CYS A 223 0.42 -8.20 2.35
C CYS A 223 -0.05 -7.45 1.09
N GLY A 224 -0.97 -6.49 1.25
CA GLY A 224 -1.62 -5.78 0.14
C GLY A 224 -1.36 -4.28 0.18
N GLY A 225 -2.19 -3.55 0.94
CA GLY A 225 -2.20 -2.09 0.96
C GLY A 225 -0.85 -1.45 1.30
N HIS A 226 -0.15 -2.00 2.29
CA HIS A 226 1.19 -1.56 2.70
C HIS A 226 2.21 -1.74 1.57
N GLN A 227 2.24 -2.92 0.94
CA GLN A 227 3.08 -3.20 -0.22
C GLN A 227 2.82 -2.18 -1.33
N MET A 228 1.56 -2.05 -1.75
CA MET A 228 1.17 -1.18 -2.86
C MET A 228 1.49 0.29 -2.59
N MET A 229 1.35 0.74 -1.34
CA MET A 229 1.69 2.11 -0.94
C MET A 229 3.18 2.41 -1.19
N HIS A 230 4.09 1.55 -0.73
CA HIS A 230 5.53 1.75 -0.91
C HIS A 230 6.00 1.46 -2.34
N LEU A 231 5.42 0.46 -3.01
CA LEU A 231 5.70 0.21 -4.43
C LEU A 231 5.19 1.35 -5.31
N GLY A 232 4.12 2.04 -4.92
CA GLY A 232 3.66 3.28 -5.53
C GLY A 232 4.71 4.40 -5.45
N GLN A 233 5.44 4.50 -4.34
CA GLN A 233 6.56 5.44 -4.20
C GLN A 233 7.69 5.11 -5.18
N VAL A 234 8.07 3.83 -5.31
CA VAL A 234 9.09 3.39 -6.29
C VAL A 234 8.63 3.68 -7.73
N SER A 235 7.36 3.43 -8.04
CA SER A 235 6.75 3.75 -9.34
C SER A 235 6.82 5.26 -9.64
N GLY A 236 6.49 6.10 -8.66
CA GLY A 236 6.63 7.55 -8.75
C GLY A 236 8.08 7.98 -8.96
N TRP A 237 9.00 7.41 -8.18
CA TRP A 237 10.43 7.64 -8.28
C TRP A 237 10.95 7.34 -9.69
N ARG A 238 10.59 6.19 -10.28
CA ARG A 238 11.03 5.83 -11.65
C ARG A 238 10.66 6.90 -12.67
N ARG A 239 9.45 7.46 -12.59
CA ARG A 239 9.01 8.54 -13.49
C ARG A 239 9.76 9.83 -13.21
N ALA A 240 9.95 10.19 -11.95
CA ALA A 240 10.66 11.39 -11.54
C ALA A 240 12.14 11.38 -11.99
N THR A 241 12.75 10.20 -12.08
CA THR A 241 14.17 10.03 -12.43
C THR A 241 14.41 9.59 -13.88
N GLY A 242 13.38 9.68 -14.73
CA GLY A 242 13.49 9.47 -16.19
C GLY A 242 13.45 8.01 -16.67
N LEU A 243 13.17 7.05 -15.80
CA LEU A 243 13.05 5.62 -16.16
C LEU A 243 11.65 5.23 -16.68
N GLY A 244 10.67 6.12 -16.58
CA GLY A 244 9.30 5.87 -17.02
C GLY A 244 8.57 4.80 -16.19
N SER A 245 7.47 4.27 -16.76
CA SER A 245 6.72 3.18 -16.13
C SER A 245 7.50 1.86 -16.16
N ALA A 246 7.24 0.99 -15.18
CA ALA A 246 7.70 -0.40 -15.23
C ALA A 246 6.91 -1.18 -16.30
N HIS A 247 7.58 -2.17 -16.89
CA HIS A 247 7.08 -3.04 -17.96
C HIS A 247 7.63 -4.45 -17.75
#